data_AF-A0A930T1R8-F1
#
_entry.id   AF-A0A930T1R8-F1
#
_cell.length_a   1.000
_cell.length_b   1.000
_cell.length_c   1.000
_cell.angle_alpha   90.00
_cell.angle_beta   90.00
_cell.angle_gamma   90.00
#
_symmetry.space_group_name_H-M   'P 1'
#
loop_
_entity.id
_entity.type
_entity.pdbx_description
1 polymer ?
#
loop_
_entity_poly.entity_id
_entity_poly.type
_entity_poly.pdbx_seq_one_letter_code
_entity_poly.pdbx_strand_id
1 'polypeptide(L)' 'MEGAILKPLSQFNASELLYYDNVVVYCRSGKRSHQAAQQLIDKGMKSVTELLGGIEAWQDANLPIVSR' A
#
# COMPACT_ATOMS: atom_id res chain seq x y z
N MET A 1 -4.46 6.46 7.20
CA MET A 1 -4.91 7.43 6.17
C MET A 1 -6.39 7.23 5.95
N GLU A 2 -7.14 8.32 5.76
CA GLU A 2 -8.56 8.23 5.44
C GLU A 2 -8.76 7.46 4.13
N GLY A 3 -9.77 6.60 4.07
CA GLY A 3 -10.05 5.76 2.90
C GLY A 3 -9.12 4.56 2.69
N ALA A 4 -8.12 4.34 3.57
CA ALA A 4 -7.24 3.17 3.44
C ALA A 4 -7.99 1.85 3.69
N ILE A 5 -7.74 0.85 2.83
CA ILE A 5 -8.32 -0.49 2.93
C ILE A 5 -7.28 -1.44 3.53
N LEU A 6 -7.66 -2.17 4.58
CA LEU A 6 -6.79 -3.18 5.19
C LEU A 6 -6.75 -4.45 4.34
N LYS A 7 -5.60 -4.71 3.72
CA LYS A 7 -5.30 -5.96 3.02
C LYS A 7 -3.97 -6.53 3.56
N PRO A 8 -4.02 -7.46 4.54
CA PRO A 8 -2.80 -8.09 5.07
C PRO A 8 -2.04 -8.82 3.96
N LEU A 9 -0.70 -8.73 3.94
CA LEU A 9 0.11 -9.34 2.89
C LEU A 9 -0.12 -10.86 2.74
N SER A 10 -0.39 -11.57 3.83
CA SER A 10 -0.67 -13.01 3.80
C SER A 10 -1.98 -13.39 3.10
N GLN A 11 -2.90 -12.45 2.96
CA GLN A 11 -4.20 -12.61 2.30
C GLN A 11 -4.31 -11.70 1.06
N PHE A 12 -3.19 -11.10 0.65
CA PHE A 12 -3.17 -10.14 -0.44
C PHE A 12 -3.26 -10.86 -1.79
N ASN A 13 -4.19 -10.41 -2.62
CA ASN A 13 -4.37 -10.91 -3.97
C ASN A 13 -4.30 -9.74 -4.95
N ALA A 14 -3.18 -9.60 -5.64
CA ALA A 14 -2.94 -8.53 -6.60
C ALA A 14 -3.99 -8.47 -7.72
N SER A 15 -4.55 -9.62 -8.13
CA SER A 15 -5.57 -9.68 -9.19
C SER A 15 -6.84 -8.92 -8.83
N GLU A 16 -7.17 -8.81 -7.54
CA GLU A 16 -8.33 -8.04 -7.07
C GLU A 16 -8.14 -6.53 -7.25
N LEU A 17 -6.94 -6.05 -7.55
CA LEU A 17 -6.68 -4.61 -7.64
C LEU A 17 -6.42 -4.16 -9.08
N LEU A 18 -6.34 -5.07 -10.04
CA LEU A 18 -6.03 -4.75 -11.44
C LEU A 18 -7.09 -3.90 -12.15
N TYR A 19 -8.28 -3.74 -11.57
CA TYR A 19 -9.31 -2.85 -12.09
C TYR A 19 -9.08 -1.37 -11.73
N TYR A 20 -8.14 -1.07 -10.83
CA TYR A 20 -7.76 0.29 -10.49
C TYR A 20 -6.64 0.80 -11.38
N ASP A 21 -6.75 2.05 -11.82
CA ASP A 21 -5.72 2.69 -12.64
C ASP A 21 -4.47 3.06 -11.84
N ASN A 22 -4.63 3.38 -10.55
CA ASN A 22 -3.55 3.81 -9.65
C ASN A 22 -3.80 3.27 -8.25
N VAL A 23 -2.78 2.63 -7.66
CA VAL A 23 -2.84 2.13 -6.28
C VAL A 23 -1.66 2.67 -5.49
N VAL A 24 -1.94 3.17 -4.28
CA VAL A 24 -0.92 3.49 -3.27
C VAL A 24 -0.91 2.37 -2.23
N VAL A 25 0.24 1.76 -2.00
CA VAL A 25 0.43 0.73 -0.97
C VAL A 25 1.35 1.23 0.13
N TYR A 26 1.03 0.86 1.37
CA TYR A 26 1.85 1.16 2.53
C TYR A 26 1.68 0.07 3.58
N CYS A 27 2.68 -0.07 4.45
CA CYS A 27 2.58 -0.89 5.64
C CYS A 27 3.15 -0.12 6.84
N ARG A 28 3.54 -0.81 7.92
CA ARG A 28 4.15 -0.14 9.08
C ARG A 28 5.42 0.65 8.69
N SER A 29 6.36 -0.01 8.04
CA SER A 29 7.72 0.49 7.80
C SER A 29 8.25 0.30 6.35
N GLY A 30 7.35 0.04 5.39
CA GLY A 30 7.68 -0.13 3.97
C GLY A 30 7.98 -1.56 3.48
N LYS A 31 8.50 -2.46 4.33
CA LYS A 31 8.95 -3.81 3.89
C LYS A 31 7.86 -4.67 3.22
N ARG A 32 6.67 -4.74 3.83
CA ARG A 32 5.56 -5.59 3.33
C ARG A 32 4.83 -4.95 2.16
N SER A 33 4.75 -3.63 2.13
CA SER A 33 4.15 -2.91 1.00
C SER A 33 4.99 -3.07 -0.26
N HIS A 34 6.32 -3.16 -0.14
CA HIS A 34 7.19 -3.43 -1.28
C HIS A 34 6.94 -4.79 -1.92
N GLN A 35 6.73 -5.82 -1.09
CA GLN A 35 6.35 -7.14 -1.59
C GLN A 35 4.96 -7.14 -2.25
N ALA A 36 4.01 -6.36 -1.73
CA ALA A 36 2.69 -6.21 -2.35
C ALA A 36 2.77 -5.43 -3.68
N ALA A 37 3.59 -4.39 -3.73
CA ALA A 37 3.81 -3.59 -4.94
C ALA A 37 4.42 -4.44 -6.06
N GLN A 38 5.43 -5.25 -5.74
CA GLN A 38 6.02 -6.17 -6.70
C GLN A 38 4.98 -7.16 -7.24
N GLN A 39 4.13 -7.73 -6.38
CA GLN A 39 3.05 -8.61 -6.82
C GLN A 39 2.05 -7.91 -7.77
N LEU A 40 1.76 -6.63 -7.56
CA LEU A 40 0.89 -5.85 -8.45
C LEU A 40 1.55 -5.63 -9.82
N ILE A 41 2.83 -5.26 -9.83
CA ILE A 41 3.62 -5.07 -11.05
C ILE A 41 3.71 -6.39 -11.83
N ASP A 42 4.02 -7.50 -11.16
CA ASP A 42 4.12 -8.83 -11.75
C ASP A 42 2.78 -9.31 -12.36
N LYS A 43 1.65 -8.78 -11.86
CA LYS A 43 0.32 -9.02 -12.41
C LYS A 43 -0.09 -8.04 -13.53
N GLY A 44 0.79 -7.11 -13.90
CA GLY A 44 0.59 -6.19 -15.01
C GLY A 44 -0.03 -4.85 -14.63
N MET A 45 -0.07 -4.50 -13.35
CA MET A 45 -0.47 -3.15 -12.93
C MET A 45 0.55 -2.11 -13.40
N LYS A 46 0.08 -1.09 -14.09
CA LYS A 46 0.96 -0.07 -14.71
C LYS A 46 1.41 1.02 -13.74
N SER A 47 0.61 1.30 -12.71
CA SER A 47 0.85 2.39 -11.77
C SER A 47 0.66 1.92 -10.33
N VAL A 48 1.80 1.69 -9.67
CA VAL A 48 1.87 1.33 -8.26
C VAL A 48 2.78 2.35 -7.58
N THR A 49 2.26 3.01 -6.56
CA THR A 49 3.04 3.95 -5.73
C THR A 49 3.21 3.36 -4.34
N GLU A 50 4.41 3.48 -3.81
CA GLU A 50 4.71 3.07 -2.44
C GLU A 50 4.95 4.26 -1.53
N LEU A 51 4.36 4.22 -0.34
CA LEU A 51 4.74 5.14 0.72
C LEU A 51 6.03 4.65 1.40
N LEU A 52 7.14 5.29 1.03
CA LEU A 52 8.45 5.02 1.64
C LEU A 52 8.41 5.28 3.15
N GLY A 53 9.02 4.37 3.93
CA GLY A 53 8.98 4.42 5.39
C GLY A 53 7.63 4.03 6.01
N GLY A 54 6.59 3.77 5.21
CA GLY A 54 5.29 3.33 5.69
C GLY A 54 4.55 4.37 6.53
N ILE A 55 3.63 3.90 7.37
CA ILE A 55 2.84 4.78 8.25
C ILE A 55 3.69 5.46 9.32
N GLU A 56 4.84 4.88 9.70
CA GLU A 56 5.78 5.49 10.64
C GLU A 56 6.30 6.83 10.07
N ALA A 57 6.79 6.84 8.83
CA ALA A 57 7.24 8.08 8.18
C ALA A 57 6.11 9.12 7.99
N TRP A 58 4.87 8.66 7.78
CA TRP A 58 3.70 9.54 7.70
C TRP A 58 3.40 10.21 9.05
N GLN A 59 3.53 9.45 10.14
CA GLN A 59 3.35 9.95 11.50
C GLN A 59 4.49 10.91 11.88
N ASP A 60 5.73 10.59 11.53
CA ASP A 60 6.89 11.45 11.77
C ASP A 60 6.77 12.79 11.04
N ALA A 61 6.09 12.80 9.89
CA ALA A 61 5.76 14.02 9.15
C ALA A 61 4.60 14.82 9.77
N ASN A 62 4.05 14.41 10.93
CA ASN A 62 2.88 15.00 11.60
C ASN A 62 1.63 15.10 10.70
N LEU A 63 1.46 14.16 9.78
CA LEU A 63 0.31 14.13 8.90
C LEU A 63 -0.90 13.43 9.55
N PRO A 64 -2.14 13.75 9.15
CA PRO A 64 -3.33 13.18 9.76
C PRO A 64 -3.39 11.65 9.66
N ILE A 65 -3.66 11.00 10.79
CA ILE A 65 -3.97 9.58 10.86
C ILE A 65 -5.41 9.40 11.33
N VAL A 66 -6.05 8.36 10.81
CA VAL A 66 -7.35 7.89 11.30
C VAL A 66 -7.13 6.53 11.93
N SER A 67 -7.57 6.39 13.18
CA SER A 67 -7.75 5.09 13.83
C SER A 67 -9.16 4.61 13.51
N ARG A 68 -9.29 3.44 12.89
CA ARG A 68 -10.57 2.77 12.68
C ARG A 68 -10.67 1.57 13.59
#